data_AF-A0AAD0T2Q7-F1
#
_entry.id   AF-A0AAD0T2Q7-F1
#
_cell.length_a   1.000
_cell.length_b   1.000
_cell.length_c   1.000
_cell.angle_alpha   90.00
_cell.angle_beta   90.00
_cell.angle_gamma   90.00
#
_symmetry.space_group_name_H-M   'P 1'
#
loop_
_entity.id
_entity.type
_entity.pdbx_description
1 polymer ?
#
loop_
_entity_poly.entity_id
_entity_poly.type
_entity_poly.pdbx_seq_one_letter_code
_entity_poly.pdbx_strand_id
1 'polypeptide(L)'
;MKNVYLLIILILTITAAYFTVERDEQDQAQEIKQKREILALSSYGQVTGIKISGASIDLKKTKDENLKLFYEELQKLKVDRILNNEEVKEELLSLENPPKLKFTFENGKEVSFILGQKIAISQQFYMLVESDKKKHWLIARFETAFPADMKDKDRLRSSIPYQKFREVLQTPESFFYSELKE
;
A
#
# COMPACT_ATOMS: atom_id res chain seq x y z
N MET A 1 47.86 15.29 -29.23
CA MET A 1 46.41 15.40 -29.52
C MET A 1 45.58 14.26 -28.93
N LYS A 2 45.98 12.98 -29.07
CA LYS A 2 45.24 11.81 -28.54
C LYS A 2 44.92 11.86 -27.03
N ASN A 3 45.81 12.43 -26.21
CA ASN A 3 45.61 12.56 -24.76
C ASN A 3 44.58 13.63 -24.36
N VAL A 4 44.36 14.64 -25.20
CA VAL A 4 43.37 15.70 -24.94
C VAL A 4 41.95 15.19 -25.20
N TYR A 5 41.76 14.42 -26.27
CA TYR A 5 40.47 13.77 -26.54
C TYR A 5 40.09 12.76 -25.45
N LEU A 6 41.05 11.98 -24.95
CA LEU A 6 40.83 11.07 -23.82
C LEU A 6 40.41 11.82 -22.56
N LEU A 7 41.00 12.97 -22.28
CA LEU A 7 40.66 13.81 -21.12
C LEU A 7 39.25 14.41 -21.24
N ILE A 8 38.84 14.86 -22.43
CA ILE A 8 37.49 15.37 -22.69
C ILE A 8 36.44 14.27 -22.54
N ILE A 9 36.70 13.08 -23.08
CA ILE A 9 35.80 11.93 -22.95
C ILE A 9 35.67 11.53 -21.48
N LEU A 10 36.77 11.51 -20.72
CA LEU A 10 36.77 11.17 -19.30
C LEU A 10 35.96 12.17 -18.47
N ILE A 11 36.10 13.47 -18.75
CA ILE A 11 35.31 14.50 -18.06
C ILE A 11 33.83 14.29 -18.36
N LEU A 12 33.45 14.12 -19.64
CA LEU A 12 32.06 13.91 -20.04
C LEU A 12 31.43 12.66 -19.41
N THR A 13 32.16 11.55 -19.29
CA THR A 13 31.63 10.34 -18.63
C THR A 13 31.48 10.53 -17.13
N ILE A 14 32.39 11.26 -16.46
CA ILE A 14 32.24 11.58 -15.03
C ILE A 14 31.03 12.48 -14.79
N THR A 15 30.83 13.52 -15.61
CA THR A 15 29.66 14.41 -15.48
C THR A 15 28.36 13.67 -15.76
N ALA A 16 28.33 12.80 -16.78
CA ALA A 16 27.17 11.99 -17.09
C ALA A 16 26.84 11.01 -15.96
N ALA A 17 27.85 10.34 -15.39
CA ALA A 17 27.68 9.44 -14.26
C ALA A 17 27.13 10.20 -13.03
N TYR A 18 27.71 11.37 -12.71
CA TYR A 18 27.24 12.22 -11.61
C TYR A 18 25.77 12.64 -11.81
N PHE A 19 25.40 13.10 -13.00
CA PHE A 19 24.03 13.52 -13.31
C PHE A 19 23.03 12.35 -13.27
N THR A 20 23.47 11.14 -13.61
CA THR A 20 22.63 9.93 -13.53
C THR A 20 22.39 9.56 -12.06
N VAL A 21 23.42 9.59 -11.23
CA VAL A 21 23.30 9.31 -9.78
C VAL A 21 22.41 10.35 -9.09
N GLU A 22 22.57 11.63 -9.40
CA GLU A 22 21.76 12.69 -8.79
C GLU A 22 20.29 12.61 -9.20
N ARG A 23 20.01 12.20 -10.45
CA ARG A 23 18.63 11.89 -10.90
C ARG A 23 18.06 10.68 -10.18
N ASP A 24 18.84 9.60 -10.04
CA ASP A 24 18.39 8.39 -9.34
C ASP A 24 18.08 8.68 -7.86
N GLU A 25 18.89 9.52 -7.20
CA GLU A 25 18.65 9.96 -5.82
C GLU A 25 17.39 10.84 -5.69
N GLN A 26 17.16 11.76 -6.63
CA GLN A 26 15.95 12.58 -6.68
C GLN A 26 14.70 11.73 -6.94
N ASP A 27 14.78 10.77 -7.85
CA ASP A 27 13.68 9.86 -8.17
C ASP A 27 13.33 8.97 -6.97
N GLN A 28 14.34 8.45 -6.25
CA GLN A 28 14.12 7.71 -5.00
C GLN A 28 13.49 8.58 -3.90
N ALA A 29 13.98 9.82 -3.71
CA ALA A 29 13.43 10.75 -2.74
C ALA A 29 11.96 11.11 -3.06
N GLN A 30 11.66 11.29 -4.35
CA GLN A 30 10.31 11.55 -4.83
C GLN A 30 9.40 10.33 -4.66
N GLU A 31 9.88 9.12 -4.94
CA GLU A 31 9.14 7.87 -4.73
C GLU A 31 8.82 7.66 -3.24
N ILE A 32 9.78 7.91 -2.34
CA ILE A 32 9.57 7.83 -0.89
C ILE A 32 8.53 8.86 -0.43
N LYS A 33 8.59 10.09 -0.96
CA LYS A 33 7.63 11.13 -0.64
C LYS A 33 6.21 10.75 -1.10
N GLN A 34 6.07 10.24 -2.33
CA GLN A 34 4.79 9.78 -2.85
C GLN A 34 4.24 8.58 -2.06
N LYS A 35 5.08 7.61 -1.68
CA LYS A 35 4.68 6.48 -0.83
C LYS A 35 4.10 6.94 0.50
N ARG A 36 4.74 7.94 1.12
CA ARG A 36 4.26 8.55 2.37
C ARG A 36 2.95 9.31 2.16
N GLU A 37 2.82 10.09 1.09
CA GLU A 37 1.60 10.86 0.81
C GLU A 37 0.37 9.98 0.56
N ILE A 38 0.53 8.86 -0.14
CA ILE A 38 -0.59 7.94 -0.46
C ILE A 38 -1.15 7.27 0.80
N LEU A 39 -0.30 6.98 1.78
CA LEU A 39 -0.70 6.39 3.06
C LEU A 39 -0.93 7.41 4.19
N ALA A 40 -0.64 8.70 3.96
CA ALA A 40 -0.86 9.78 4.92
C ALA A 40 -2.34 10.16 4.99
N LEU A 41 -3.19 9.21 5.39
CA LEU A 41 -4.62 9.43 5.65
C LEU A 41 -4.85 10.55 6.66
N SER A 42 -3.90 10.77 7.58
CA SER A 42 -3.91 11.89 8.54
C SER A 42 -3.89 13.27 7.88
N SER A 43 -3.36 13.41 6.66
CA SER A 43 -3.38 14.67 5.90
C SER A 43 -4.77 15.04 5.38
N TYR A 44 -5.71 14.10 5.38
CA TYR A 44 -7.09 14.30 4.90
C TYR A 44 -8.06 14.74 6.01
N GLY A 45 -7.59 14.89 7.26
CA GLY A 45 -8.39 15.31 8.41
C GLY A 45 -8.91 14.13 9.24
N GLN A 46 -9.92 14.38 10.08
CA GLN A 46 -10.52 13.33 10.91
C GLN A 46 -11.42 12.42 10.08
N VAL A 47 -11.31 11.11 10.30
CA VAL A 47 -12.19 10.11 9.68
C VAL A 47 -13.57 10.20 10.34
N THR A 48 -14.61 10.35 9.52
CA THR A 48 -16.01 10.41 9.96
C THR A 48 -16.80 9.14 9.66
N GLY A 49 -16.32 8.33 8.72
CA GLY A 49 -16.97 7.08 8.36
C GLY A 49 -15.99 6.06 7.80
N ILE A 50 -16.27 4.79 8.09
CA ILE A 50 -15.58 3.64 7.49
C ILE A 50 -16.64 2.80 6.80
N LYS A 51 -16.40 2.41 5.55
CA LYS A 51 -17.20 1.40 4.86
C LYS A 51 -16.31 0.20 4.54
N ILE A 52 -16.69 -0.96 5.07
CA ILE A 52 -15.92 -2.20 4.99
C ILE A 52 -16.88 -3.36 4.71
N SER A 53 -16.48 -4.30 3.84
CA SER A 53 -17.34 -5.45 3.48
C SER A 53 -18.76 -5.08 3.02
N GLY A 54 -18.94 -3.86 2.48
CA GLY A 54 -20.27 -3.34 2.12
C GLY A 54 -21.05 -2.67 3.26
N ALA A 55 -20.67 -2.89 4.52
CA ALA A 55 -21.27 -2.27 5.71
C ALA A 55 -20.69 -0.89 5.99
N SER A 56 -21.51 0.03 6.50
CA SER A 56 -21.09 1.38 6.90
C SER A 56 -21.02 1.47 8.41
N ILE A 57 -19.83 1.74 8.94
CA ILE A 57 -19.54 1.78 10.37
C ILE A 57 -19.78 3.19 10.90
N ASP A 58 -20.64 3.30 11.91
CA ASP A 58 -20.91 4.54 12.64
C ASP A 58 -19.89 4.69 13.76
N LEU A 59 -18.85 5.50 13.52
CA LEU A 59 -17.74 5.72 14.46
C LEU A 59 -18.17 6.26 15.83
N LYS A 60 -19.37 6.84 15.96
CA LYS A 60 -19.87 7.31 17.26
C LYS A 60 -20.38 6.18 18.15
N LYS A 61 -20.68 5.02 17.58
CA LYS A 61 -21.24 3.86 18.28
C LYS A 61 -20.24 2.71 18.41
N THR A 62 -19.10 2.80 17.74
CA THR A 62 -18.05 1.79 17.82
C THR A 62 -17.40 1.75 19.19
N LYS A 63 -16.92 0.58 19.59
CA LYS A 63 -16.04 0.46 20.74
C LYS A 63 -14.63 0.94 20.37
N ASP A 64 -14.10 1.88 21.14
CA ASP A 64 -12.78 2.49 20.90
C ASP A 64 -11.67 1.45 20.81
N GLU A 65 -11.71 0.40 21.62
CA GLU A 65 -10.73 -0.70 21.61
C GLU A 65 -10.71 -1.45 20.28
N ASN A 66 -11.88 -1.80 19.73
CA ASN A 66 -11.99 -2.53 18.46
C ASN A 66 -11.58 -1.65 17.29
N LEU A 67 -11.95 -0.37 17.35
CA LEU A 67 -11.53 0.61 16.36
C LEU A 67 -10.01 0.80 16.38
N LYS A 68 -9.41 0.86 17.57
CA LYS A 68 -7.96 0.93 17.76
C LYS A 68 -7.26 -0.31 17.21
N LEU A 69 -7.72 -1.51 17.56
CA LEU A 69 -7.18 -2.78 17.03
C LEU A 69 -7.26 -2.83 15.51
N PHE A 70 -8.39 -2.41 14.93
CA PHE A 70 -8.55 -2.35 13.48
C PHE A 70 -7.54 -1.41 12.83
N TYR A 71 -7.32 -0.22 13.41
CA TYR A 71 -6.31 0.71 12.91
C TYR A 71 -4.88 0.20 13.11
N GLU A 72 -4.58 -0.47 14.23
CA GLU A 72 -3.28 -1.09 14.49
C GLU A 72 -2.97 -2.19 13.45
N GLU A 73 -3.98 -3.00 13.07
CA GLU A 73 -3.82 -3.97 11.99
C GLU A 73 -3.57 -3.29 10.65
N LEU A 74 -4.30 -2.22 10.30
CA LEU A 74 -4.09 -1.50 9.05
C LEU A 74 -2.70 -0.85 8.94
N GLN A 75 -2.08 -0.45 10.05
CA GLN A 75 -0.73 0.14 10.06
C GLN A 75 0.37 -0.84 9.65
N LYS A 76 0.09 -2.15 9.66
CA LYS A 76 1.00 -3.20 9.18
C LYS A 76 1.08 -3.26 7.65
N LEU A 77 0.23 -2.51 6.94
CA LEU A 77 0.29 -2.37 5.50
C LEU A 77 1.49 -1.49 5.10
N LYS A 78 2.39 -2.05 4.30
CA LYS A 78 3.53 -1.34 3.70
C LYS A 78 3.35 -1.26 2.20
N VAL A 79 3.63 -0.09 1.63
CA VAL A 79 3.69 0.11 0.18
C VAL A 79 5.14 -0.07 -0.26
N ASP A 80 5.39 -1.14 -1.01
CA ASP A 80 6.73 -1.45 -1.50
C ASP A 80 7.03 -0.63 -2.78
N ARG A 81 6.05 -0.47 -3.67
CA ARG A 81 6.20 0.27 -4.93
C ARG A 81 4.89 0.89 -5.41
N ILE A 82 4.97 2.06 -6.04
CA ILE A 82 3.87 2.69 -6.79
C ILE A 82 4.07 2.33 -8.27
N LEU A 83 3.03 1.84 -8.92
CA LEU A 83 3.06 1.49 -10.34
C LEU A 83 2.79 2.72 -11.21
N ASN A 84 3.55 2.83 -12.30
CA ASN A 84 3.29 3.83 -13.32
C ASN A 84 2.08 3.41 -14.18
N ASN A 85 1.37 4.38 -14.78
CA ASN A 85 0.17 4.11 -15.58
C ASN A 85 0.37 3.10 -16.71
N GLU A 86 1.59 2.99 -17.25
CA GLU A 86 1.95 2.04 -18.32
C GLU A 86 2.06 0.58 -17.83
N GLU A 87 2.34 0.37 -16.54
CA GLU A 87 2.47 -0.96 -15.91
C GLU A 87 1.13 -1.50 -15.42
N VAL A 88 0.12 -0.63 -15.35
CA VAL A 88 -1.22 -0.95 -14.85
C VAL A 88 -1.98 -1.76 -15.89
N LYS A 89 -2.31 -3.00 -15.54
CA LYS A 89 -3.26 -3.82 -16.29
C LYS A 89 -4.54 -3.98 -15.48
N GLU A 90 -5.70 -3.80 -16.10
CA GLU A 90 -7.00 -3.96 -15.40
C GLU A 90 -7.19 -5.38 -14.83
N GLU A 91 -6.58 -6.37 -15.48
CA GLU A 91 -6.53 -7.77 -15.04
C GLU A 91 -5.96 -7.94 -13.61
N LEU A 92 -5.16 -6.98 -13.12
CA LEU A 92 -4.61 -7.02 -11.76
C LEU A 92 -5.68 -6.88 -10.67
N LEU A 93 -6.89 -6.43 -11.02
CA LEU A 93 -8.07 -6.35 -10.13
C LEU A 93 -9.10 -7.45 -10.36
N SER A 94 -8.82 -8.49 -11.17
CA SER A 94 -9.81 -9.45 -11.69
C SER A 94 -10.46 -10.39 -10.64
N LEU A 95 -10.56 -9.97 -9.38
CA LEU A 95 -11.43 -10.56 -8.37
C LEU A 95 -12.87 -10.19 -8.72
N GLU A 96 -13.77 -11.18 -8.73
CA GLU A 96 -15.20 -10.99 -9.05
C GLU A 96 -15.89 -10.02 -8.07
N ASN A 97 -15.36 -9.91 -6.85
CA ASN A 97 -15.70 -8.89 -5.85
C ASN A 97 -14.46 -8.58 -4.98
N PRO A 98 -13.61 -7.61 -5.38
CA PRO A 98 -12.40 -7.31 -4.62
C PRO A 98 -12.77 -6.73 -3.25
N PRO A 99 -12.18 -7.22 -2.14
CA PRO A 99 -12.32 -6.61 -0.83
C PRO A 99 -11.96 -5.11 -0.90
N LYS A 100 -12.88 -4.28 -0.39
CA LYS A 100 -12.77 -2.83 -0.44
C LYS A 100 -12.98 -2.23 0.94
N LEU A 101 -12.08 -1.34 1.31
CA LEU A 101 -12.18 -0.49 2.49
C LEU A 101 -12.23 0.96 2.04
N LYS A 102 -13.22 1.71 2.53
CA LYS A 102 -13.40 3.11 2.19
C LYS A 102 -13.45 3.95 3.45
N PHE A 103 -12.67 5.01 3.48
CA PHE A 103 -12.69 6.04 4.51
C PHE A 103 -13.37 7.28 3.96
N THR A 104 -14.22 7.88 4.78
CA THR A 104 -14.82 9.19 4.55
C THR A 104 -14.30 10.14 5.62
N PHE A 105 -13.89 11.33 5.19
CA PHE A 105 -13.29 12.36 6.05
C PHE A 105 -14.25 13.53 6.25
N GLU A 106 -14.03 14.36 7.29
CA GLU A 106 -14.86 15.54 7.60
C GLU A 106 -14.99 16.52 6.45
N ASN A 107 -13.94 16.67 5.65
CA ASN A 107 -13.92 17.54 4.47
C ASN A 107 -14.67 16.97 3.26
N GLY A 108 -15.37 15.83 3.43
CA GLY A 108 -16.11 15.15 2.36
C GLY A 108 -15.24 14.34 1.41
N LYS A 109 -13.91 14.31 1.59
CA LYS A 109 -13.03 13.47 0.77
C LYS A 109 -13.22 12.01 1.11
N GLU A 110 -13.03 11.17 0.10
CA GLU A 110 -13.13 9.73 0.25
C GLU A 110 -11.86 9.05 -0.25
N VAL A 111 -11.35 8.11 0.53
CA VAL A 111 -10.20 7.28 0.14
C VAL A 111 -10.61 5.82 0.19
N SER A 112 -10.45 5.12 -0.93
CA SER A 112 -10.80 3.72 -1.09
C SER A 112 -9.55 2.88 -1.33
N PHE A 113 -9.38 1.83 -0.54
CA PHE A 113 -8.39 0.78 -0.72
C PHE A 113 -9.09 -0.45 -1.30
N ILE A 114 -8.63 -0.91 -2.45
CA ILE A 114 -9.20 -2.04 -3.18
C ILE A 114 -8.10 -3.08 -3.36
N LEU A 115 -8.34 -4.28 -2.84
CA LEU A 115 -7.39 -5.39 -2.95
C LEU A 115 -7.38 -5.95 -4.38
N GLY A 116 -6.19 -6.09 -4.97
CA GLY A 116 -5.97 -6.76 -6.24
C GLY A 116 -5.40 -8.16 -6.09
N GLN A 117 -4.87 -8.71 -7.17
CA GLN A 117 -4.28 -10.04 -7.19
C GLN A 117 -3.02 -10.14 -6.32
N LYS A 118 -2.81 -11.32 -5.74
CA LYS A 118 -1.54 -11.68 -5.09
C LYS A 118 -0.46 -11.92 -6.16
N ILE A 119 0.76 -11.48 -5.88
CA ILE A 119 1.93 -11.84 -6.70
C ILE A 119 2.34 -13.28 -6.34
N ALA A 120 2.44 -14.16 -7.34
CA ALA A 120 2.45 -15.62 -7.15
C ALA A 120 3.53 -16.15 -6.20
N ILE A 121 4.73 -15.58 -6.23
CA ILE A 121 5.93 -16.09 -5.52
C ILE A 121 6.32 -15.20 -4.33
N SER A 122 5.75 -14.00 -4.20
CA SER A 122 6.11 -13.06 -3.13
C SER A 122 4.99 -12.89 -2.10
N GLN A 123 5.34 -12.24 -0.99
CA GLN A 123 4.39 -11.82 0.05
C GLN A 123 3.60 -10.56 -0.35
N GLN A 124 3.81 -10.08 -1.57
CA GLN A 124 3.28 -8.83 -2.06
C GLN A 124 2.01 -9.06 -2.87
N PHE A 125 1.23 -8.01 -3.01
CA PHE A 125 -0.01 -8.01 -3.76
C PHE A 125 -0.26 -6.65 -4.39
N TYR A 126 -1.05 -6.66 -5.46
CA TYR A 126 -1.52 -5.43 -6.08
C TYR A 126 -2.63 -4.82 -5.23
N MET A 127 -2.66 -3.50 -5.17
CA MET A 127 -3.69 -2.74 -4.49
C MET A 127 -3.95 -1.45 -5.25
N LEU A 128 -5.23 -1.10 -5.39
CA LEU A 128 -5.65 0.16 -5.95
C LEU A 128 -6.10 1.08 -4.82
N VAL A 129 -5.53 2.29 -4.78
CA VAL A 129 -5.98 3.37 -3.90
C VAL A 129 -6.65 4.43 -4.75
N GLU A 130 -7.94 4.65 -4.53
CA GLU A 130 -8.72 5.70 -5.18
C GLU A 130 -8.97 6.83 -4.18
N SER A 131 -8.61 8.07 -4.54
CA SER A 131 -8.91 9.27 -3.77
C SER A 131 -9.47 10.34 -4.71
N ASP A 132 -10.74 10.73 -4.52
CA ASP A 132 -11.53 11.66 -5.35
C ASP A 132 -11.34 11.50 -6.88
N LYS A 133 -10.24 12.05 -7.43
CA LYS A 133 -9.91 12.09 -8.86
C LYS A 133 -8.63 11.35 -9.24
N LYS A 134 -7.92 10.77 -8.27
CA LYS A 134 -6.65 10.07 -8.47
C LYS A 134 -6.81 8.59 -8.18
N LYS A 135 -6.22 7.78 -9.05
CA LYS A 135 -6.09 6.34 -8.89
C LYS A 135 -4.61 6.01 -8.83
N HIS A 136 -4.19 5.37 -7.75
CA HIS A 136 -2.81 4.94 -7.55
C HIS A 136 -2.77 3.43 -7.43
N TRP A 137 -2.07 2.80 -8.35
CA TRP A 137 -1.81 1.37 -8.29
C TRP A 137 -0.51 1.11 -7.54
N LEU A 138 -0.56 0.14 -6.64
CA LEU A 138 0.50 -0.10 -5.67
C LEU A 138 0.82 -1.59 -5.63
N ILE A 139 2.09 -1.89 -5.39
CA ILE A 139 2.52 -3.18 -4.85
C ILE A 139 2.68 -2.97 -3.35
N ALA A 140 1.87 -3.69 -2.57
CA ALA A 140 1.86 -3.61 -1.12
C ALA A 140 2.16 -4.97 -0.49
N ARG A 141 2.59 -4.94 0.77
CA ARG A 141 2.87 -6.10 1.60
C ARG A 141 2.29 -5.86 2.99
N PHE A 142 1.79 -6.91 3.61
CA PHE A 142 1.27 -6.85 4.98
C PHE A 142 2.27 -7.46 5.94
N GLU A 143 2.73 -6.71 6.94
CA GLU A 143 3.66 -7.23 7.94
C GLU A 143 2.96 -8.22 8.86
N THR A 144 3.57 -9.38 9.05
CA THR A 144 3.09 -10.41 9.98
C THR A 144 4.23 -10.78 10.93
N ALA A 145 3.89 -11.10 12.18
CA ALA A 145 4.86 -11.38 13.24
C ALA A 145 5.68 -12.69 13.05
N PHE A 146 5.47 -13.41 11.95
CA PHE A 146 6.18 -14.65 11.64
C PHE A 146 7.37 -14.34 10.72
N PRO A 147 8.62 -14.28 11.24
CA PRO A 147 9.80 -14.32 10.39
C PRO A 147 9.82 -15.65 9.64
N ALA A 148 10.24 -15.61 8.38
CA ALA A 148 10.26 -16.77 7.50
C ALA A 148 11.34 -17.78 7.95
N ASP A 149 11.02 -18.66 8.92
CA ASP A 149 11.91 -19.77 9.28
C ASP A 149 11.95 -20.83 8.16
N MET A 150 13.12 -21.02 7.56
CA MET A 150 13.39 -21.72 6.28
C MET A 150 13.12 -23.24 6.21
N LYS A 151 12.26 -23.81 7.05
CA LYS A 151 11.92 -25.24 6.97
C LYS A 151 10.41 -25.43 6.95
N ASP A 152 9.92 -25.96 5.84
CA ASP A 152 8.53 -26.27 5.47
C ASP A 152 7.65 -25.15 4.86
N LYS A 153 7.22 -25.37 3.59
CA LYS A 153 6.02 -24.81 2.92
C LYS A 153 6.08 -23.37 2.32
N ASP A 154 7.00 -23.11 1.39
CA ASP A 154 7.18 -21.78 0.74
C ASP A 154 5.94 -21.17 0.06
N ARG A 155 5.06 -21.97 -0.59
CA ARG A 155 3.85 -21.44 -1.27
C ARG A 155 2.74 -21.00 -0.32
N LEU A 156 2.56 -21.71 0.79
CA LEU A 156 1.54 -21.36 1.79
C LEU A 156 1.99 -20.09 2.54
N ARG A 157 3.27 -19.98 2.90
CA ARG A 157 3.81 -18.85 3.65
C ARG A 157 3.78 -17.52 2.89
N SER A 158 4.09 -17.53 1.59
CA SER A 158 3.98 -16.30 0.77
C SER A 158 2.53 -15.79 0.69
N SER A 159 1.55 -16.66 0.89
CA SER A 159 0.13 -16.31 0.82
C SER A 159 -0.43 -15.74 2.13
N ILE A 160 0.24 -15.98 3.27
CA ILE A 160 -0.26 -15.58 4.59
C ILE A 160 -0.46 -14.06 4.70
N PRO A 161 0.49 -13.18 4.32
CA PRO A 161 0.29 -11.74 4.38
C PRO A 161 -0.92 -11.25 3.58
N TYR A 162 -1.09 -11.79 2.37
CA TYR A 162 -2.22 -11.45 1.51
C TYR A 162 -3.55 -11.90 2.11
N GLN A 163 -3.62 -13.13 2.63
CA GLN A 163 -4.82 -13.65 3.28
C GLN A 163 -5.17 -12.86 4.54
N LYS A 164 -4.18 -12.51 5.36
CA LYS A 164 -4.38 -11.70 6.56
C LYS A 164 -4.91 -10.31 6.24
N PHE A 165 -4.34 -9.63 5.24
CA PHE A 165 -4.86 -8.34 4.83
C PHE A 165 -6.27 -8.45 4.24
N ARG A 166 -6.56 -9.51 3.47
CA ARG A 166 -7.92 -9.81 2.99
C ARG A 166 -8.90 -10.00 4.15
N GLU A 167 -8.52 -10.72 5.20
CA GLU A 167 -9.33 -10.89 6.42
C GLU A 167 -9.62 -9.53 7.08
N VAL A 168 -8.60 -8.66 7.21
CA VAL A 168 -8.77 -7.30 7.74
C VAL A 168 -9.79 -6.51 6.93
N LEU A 169 -9.69 -6.51 5.60
CA LEU A 169 -10.66 -5.84 4.70
C LEU A 169 -12.04 -6.48 4.69
N GLN A 170 -12.17 -7.70 5.22
CA GLN A 170 -13.41 -8.45 5.35
C GLN A 170 -13.94 -8.48 6.79
N THR A 171 -13.37 -7.66 7.69
CA THR A 171 -13.80 -7.58 9.09
C THR A 171 -15.31 -7.31 9.16
N PRO A 172 -16.09 -8.15 9.87
CA PRO A 172 -17.54 -7.99 9.94
C PRO A 172 -17.92 -6.75 10.73
N GLU A 173 -19.05 -6.14 10.39
CA GLU A 173 -19.58 -4.97 11.09
C GLU A 173 -19.73 -5.22 12.60
N SER A 174 -20.15 -6.43 12.99
CA SER A 174 -20.33 -6.81 14.39
C SER A 174 -19.09 -6.67 15.24
N PHE A 175 -17.88 -6.83 14.66
CA PHE A 175 -16.62 -6.66 15.37
C PHE A 175 -16.51 -5.26 15.98
N PHE A 176 -16.98 -4.21 15.30
CA PHE A 176 -16.82 -2.84 15.78
C PHE A 176 -17.74 -2.50 16.97
N TYR A 177 -18.74 -3.34 17.25
CA TYR A 177 -19.75 -3.12 18.29
C TYR A 177 -19.75 -4.18 19.39
N SER A 178 -19.15 -5.35 19.15
CA SER A 178 -19.09 -6.45 20.13
C SER A 178 -18.08 -6.19 21.25
N GLU A 179 -18.35 -6.68 22.45
CA GLU A 179 -17.31 -6.77 23.49
C GLU A 179 -16.24 -7.75 23.01
N LEU A 180 -14.96 -7.39 23.17
CA LEU A 180 -13.87 -8.35 23.00
C LEU A 180 -14.10 -9.42 24.06
N LYS A 181 -14.31 -10.65 23.64
CA LYS A 181 -14.26 -11.78 24.57
C LYS A 181 -12.81 -11.90 25.02
N GLU A 182 -12.57 -11.68 26.30
CA GLU A 182 -11.33 -12.06 26.99
C GLU A 182 -11.02 -13.55 26.81
#